data_AF-A0A7S3BTT5-F1
#
_entry.id   AF-A0A7S3BTT5-F1
#
_cell.length_a   1.000
_cell.length_b   1.000
_cell.length_c   1.000
_cell.angle_alpha   90.00
_cell.angle_beta   90.00
_cell.angle_gamma   90.00
#
_symmetry.space_group_name_H-M   'P 1'
#
loop_
_entity.id
_entity.type
_entity.pdbx_description
1 polymer ?
#
loop_
_entity_poly.entity_id
_entity_poly.type
_entity_poly.pdbx_seq_one_letter_code
_entity_poly.pdbx_strand_id
1 'polypeptide(L)'
;MQKLGIDMSAGGGLMYGGSGKDAAKSSSKAERDQQKRRAAAHEAQRRGRDKDRERSRSKSEGRRKSSGSGKAGGAQQQRKGRGIPIIIVPPGFSSLINMYNAKGFLQDSQFETWQASKERMDAQGVGRDNIVILQRTHLRESPVVYHVVDNANAISGKDWARVVAVFTQGASWQFREFPYKDTVDVFQHVRGFHLRFEEEPKVPESVRGWDVKVLWISRNNRHKDRTAAMQFWEALDQFLASNRSTLAY
;
A
#
# COMPACT_ATOMS: atom_id res chain seq x y z
N MET A 1 -9.24 -34.01 96.91
CA MET A 1 -8.83 -35.26 96.23
C MET A 1 -10.02 -36.19 96.24
N GLN A 2 -10.29 -36.93 95.14
CA GLN A 2 -11.54 -37.68 94.85
C GLN A 2 -12.64 -36.78 94.25
N LYS A 3 -13.53 -37.15 93.32
CA LYS A 3 -14.00 -38.40 92.69
C LYS A 3 -14.71 -37.96 91.38
N LEU A 4 -14.55 -38.65 90.23
CA LEU A 4 -15.52 -39.62 89.65
C LEU A 4 -17.00 -39.26 89.79
N GLY A 5 -17.74 -39.26 88.68
CA GLY A 5 -19.20 -39.26 88.68
C GLY A 5 -19.81 -39.10 87.28
N ILE A 6 -20.11 -40.24 86.65
CA ILE A 6 -21.04 -40.40 85.52
C ILE A 6 -22.47 -40.14 86.05
N ASP A 7 -23.34 -39.49 85.28
CA ASP A 7 -24.71 -40.05 85.13
C ASP A 7 -25.43 -39.58 83.86
N MET A 8 -26.13 -40.53 83.26
CA MET A 8 -27.19 -40.33 82.28
C MET A 8 -28.50 -40.13 83.06
N SER A 9 -29.46 -39.39 82.51
CA SER A 9 -30.82 -39.91 82.29
C SER A 9 -31.81 -38.80 81.94
N ALA A 10 -32.77 -39.27 81.15
CA ALA A 10 -33.98 -38.70 80.60
C ALA A 10 -34.93 -37.96 81.56
N GLY A 11 -35.84 -37.21 80.92
CA GLY A 11 -37.07 -36.66 81.47
C GLY A 11 -37.19 -35.20 81.03
N GLY A 12 -38.17 -34.75 80.25
CA GLY A 12 -39.53 -35.22 80.08
C GLY A 12 -40.46 -34.01 80.23
N GLY A 13 -41.25 -33.72 79.19
CA GLY A 13 -42.38 -32.78 79.22
C GLY A 13 -42.02 -31.29 79.27
N LEU A 14 -42.90 -30.34 78.96
CA LEU A 14 -44.22 -30.33 78.33
C LEU A 14 -44.62 -28.83 78.31
N MET A 15 -45.42 -28.43 77.32
CA MET A 15 -46.40 -27.32 77.34
C MET A 15 -45.99 -25.85 77.09
N TYR A 16 -46.68 -25.32 76.08
CA TYR A 16 -47.40 -24.03 75.96
C TYR A 16 -46.70 -22.66 76.05
N GLY A 17 -46.67 -22.00 74.88
CA GLY A 17 -47.52 -20.82 74.62
C GLY A 17 -47.00 -19.44 75.02
N GLY A 18 -46.82 -18.54 74.05
CA GLY A 18 -46.56 -17.12 74.36
C GLY A 18 -46.20 -16.23 73.18
N SER A 19 -47.23 -15.67 72.56
CA SER A 19 -47.36 -14.44 71.75
C SER A 19 -46.13 -13.52 71.56
N GLY A 20 -45.91 -13.05 70.32
CA GLY A 20 -45.03 -11.91 70.07
C GLY A 20 -44.85 -11.46 68.61
N LYS A 21 -45.62 -10.42 68.24
CA LYS A 21 -45.18 -9.21 67.53
C LYS A 21 -45.05 -9.18 65.99
N ASP A 22 -45.64 -8.12 65.47
CA ASP A 22 -45.51 -7.48 64.17
C ASP A 22 -44.05 -7.35 63.66
N ALA A 23 -43.70 -8.00 62.53
CA ALA A 23 -42.50 -7.68 61.73
C ALA A 23 -42.39 -8.45 60.38
N ALA A 24 -43.47 -8.69 59.63
CA ALA A 24 -43.43 -9.63 58.48
C ALA A 24 -43.91 -9.08 57.12
N LYS A 25 -43.53 -7.86 56.72
CA LYS A 25 -43.82 -7.35 55.35
C LYS A 25 -42.67 -6.67 54.59
N SER A 26 -41.42 -6.71 55.07
CA SER A 26 -40.26 -6.13 54.35
C SER A 26 -39.30 -7.13 53.68
N SER A 27 -39.54 -8.45 53.78
CA SER A 27 -38.57 -9.48 53.33
C SER A 27 -38.66 -9.90 51.85
N SER A 28 -39.76 -9.65 51.12
CA SER A 28 -39.97 -10.34 49.82
C SER A 28 -39.45 -9.60 48.57
N LYS A 29 -39.17 -8.29 48.66
CA LYS A 29 -38.69 -7.51 47.50
C LYS A 29 -37.17 -7.61 47.32
N ALA A 30 -36.42 -7.57 48.41
CA ALA A 30 -34.96 -7.65 48.40
C ALA A 30 -34.45 -9.02 47.90
N GLU A 31 -35.10 -10.11 48.31
CA GLU A 31 -34.75 -11.47 47.85
C GLU A 31 -35.01 -11.66 46.35
N ARG A 32 -36.12 -11.13 45.82
CA ARG A 32 -36.44 -11.18 44.39
C ARG A 32 -35.42 -10.40 43.54
N ASP A 33 -34.98 -9.25 44.01
CA ASP A 33 -33.96 -8.46 43.30
C ASP A 33 -32.59 -9.12 43.34
N GLN A 34 -32.24 -9.78 44.45
CA GLN A 34 -31.01 -10.57 44.55
C GLN A 34 -31.04 -11.79 43.61
N GLN A 35 -32.20 -12.45 43.46
CA GLN A 35 -32.37 -13.59 42.58
C GLN A 35 -32.32 -13.18 41.09
N LYS A 36 -32.91 -12.03 40.72
CA LYS A 36 -32.79 -11.46 39.35
C LYS A 36 -31.35 -11.07 39.01
N ARG A 37 -30.62 -10.45 39.94
CA ARG A 37 -29.21 -10.08 39.73
C ARG A 37 -28.31 -11.31 39.53
N ARG A 38 -28.56 -12.39 40.29
CA ARG A 38 -27.85 -13.67 40.12
C ARG A 38 -28.16 -14.35 38.78
N ALA A 39 -29.41 -14.32 38.33
CA ALA A 39 -29.80 -14.86 37.02
C ALA A 39 -29.14 -14.08 35.86
N ALA A 40 -29.13 -12.74 35.93
CA ALA A 40 -28.50 -11.89 34.93
C ALA A 40 -26.97 -12.09 34.86
N ALA A 41 -26.30 -12.28 36.01
CA ALA A 41 -24.87 -12.57 36.06
C ALA A 41 -24.52 -13.92 35.42
N HIS A 42 -25.35 -14.95 35.66
CA HIS A 42 -25.16 -16.27 35.06
C HIS A 42 -25.40 -16.25 33.54
N GLU A 43 -26.37 -15.48 33.04
CA GLU A 43 -26.60 -15.31 31.61
C GLU A 43 -25.45 -14.54 30.92
N ALA A 44 -24.92 -13.49 31.55
CA ALA A 44 -23.77 -12.74 31.04
C ALA A 44 -22.51 -13.63 30.92
N GLN A 45 -22.27 -14.52 31.88
CA GLN A 45 -21.17 -15.49 31.81
C GLN A 45 -21.34 -16.53 30.70
N ARG A 46 -22.58 -16.98 30.43
CA ARG A 46 -22.85 -17.89 29.29
C ARG A 46 -22.59 -17.21 27.95
N ARG A 47 -23.05 -15.95 27.78
CA ARG A 47 -22.81 -15.17 26.55
C ARG A 47 -21.34 -14.88 26.29
N GLY A 48 -20.52 -14.67 27.33
CA GLY A 48 -19.06 -14.51 27.19
C GLY A 48 -18.39 -15.79 26.69
N ARG A 49 -18.75 -16.95 27.25
CA ARG A 49 -18.15 -18.24 26.91
C ARG A 49 -18.48 -18.69 25.47
N ASP A 50 -19.65 -18.35 24.96
CA ASP A 50 -20.03 -18.66 23.58
C ASP A 50 -19.27 -17.79 22.56
N LYS A 51 -19.03 -16.50 22.87
CA LYS A 51 -18.18 -15.63 22.03
C LYS A 51 -16.73 -16.12 21.95
N ASP A 52 -16.16 -16.61 23.05
CA ASP A 52 -14.80 -17.15 23.05
C ASP A 52 -14.70 -18.47 22.26
N ARG A 53 -15.75 -19.31 22.29
CA ARG A 53 -15.85 -20.53 21.47
C ARG A 53 -15.94 -20.23 19.98
N GLU A 54 -16.65 -19.19 19.58
CA GLU A 54 -16.78 -18.79 18.17
C GLU A 54 -15.49 -18.17 17.61
N ARG A 55 -14.77 -17.38 18.44
CA ARG A 55 -13.46 -16.82 18.10
C ARG A 55 -12.35 -17.88 18.00
N SER A 56 -12.46 -18.99 18.74
CA SER A 56 -11.51 -20.10 18.67
C SER A 56 -11.78 -21.04 17.49
N ARG A 57 -13.04 -21.18 17.03
CA ARG A 57 -13.39 -21.90 15.79
C ARG A 57 -12.92 -21.18 14.52
N SER A 58 -13.12 -19.87 14.42
CA SER A 58 -12.64 -19.08 13.27
C SER A 58 -11.10 -19.09 13.12
N LYS A 59 -10.37 -19.17 14.24
CA LYS A 59 -8.89 -19.25 14.25
C LYS A 59 -8.35 -20.63 13.83
N SER A 60 -9.12 -21.71 13.99
CA SER A 60 -8.73 -23.06 13.57
C SER A 60 -9.07 -23.35 12.10
N GLU A 61 -10.11 -22.74 11.54
CA GLU A 61 -10.44 -22.83 10.11
C GLU A 61 -9.50 -22.02 9.22
N GLY A 62 -8.99 -20.87 9.67
CA GLY A 62 -8.00 -20.08 8.94
C GLY A 62 -6.61 -20.74 8.80
N ARG A 63 -6.32 -21.78 9.60
CA ARG A 63 -4.99 -22.41 9.69
C ARG A 63 -4.87 -23.75 8.94
N ARG A 64 -5.96 -24.23 8.32
CA ARG A 64 -6.00 -25.52 7.59
C ARG A 64 -5.84 -25.42 6.06
N LYS A 65 -5.58 -24.22 5.50
CA LYS A 65 -5.37 -24.02 4.05
C LYS A 65 -3.91 -23.90 3.60
N SER A 66 -2.92 -24.29 4.41
CA SER A 66 -1.52 -24.29 3.97
C SER A 66 -0.69 -25.43 4.58
N SER A 67 -0.91 -26.65 4.11
CA SER A 67 0.07 -27.74 4.24
C SER A 67 -0.20 -28.83 3.19
N GLY A 68 0.23 -28.57 1.96
CA GLY A 68 0.46 -29.59 0.94
C GLY A 68 1.96 -29.65 0.67
N SER A 69 2.64 -30.56 1.34
CA SER A 69 4.06 -30.89 1.15
C SER A 69 4.23 -31.80 -0.07
N GLY A 70 4.72 -31.24 -1.18
CA GLY A 70 5.34 -31.97 -2.27
C GLY A 70 6.81 -31.58 -2.36
N LYS A 71 7.72 -32.52 -2.11
CA LYS A 71 9.16 -32.40 -2.36
C LYS A 71 9.39 -32.37 -3.88
N ALA A 72 9.94 -31.28 -4.39
CA ALA A 72 10.77 -31.29 -5.60
C ALA A 72 11.67 -30.04 -5.57
N GLY A 73 12.99 -30.24 -5.66
CA GLY A 73 13.92 -29.16 -5.90
C GLY A 73 13.62 -28.53 -7.26
N GLY A 74 13.13 -27.30 -7.23
CA GLY A 74 12.94 -26.47 -8.40
C GLY A 74 13.58 -25.12 -8.10
N ALA A 75 14.54 -24.74 -8.95
CA ALA A 75 15.10 -23.41 -8.95
C ALA A 75 13.99 -22.37 -8.77
N GLN A 76 14.23 -21.44 -7.85
CA GLN A 76 13.35 -20.31 -7.60
C GLN A 76 13.22 -19.51 -8.89
N GLN A 77 12.27 -19.88 -9.74
CA GLN A 77 11.76 -19.02 -10.80
C GLN A 77 11.29 -17.77 -10.07
N GLN A 78 12.11 -16.72 -10.13
CA GLN A 78 11.74 -15.38 -9.71
C GLN A 78 10.38 -15.10 -10.31
N ARG A 79 9.36 -15.03 -9.46
CA ARG A 79 8.01 -14.68 -9.91
C ARG A 79 8.09 -13.28 -10.50
N LYS A 80 8.15 -13.19 -11.83
CA LYS A 80 7.95 -11.95 -12.58
C LYS A 80 6.63 -11.32 -12.09
N GLY A 81 6.63 -10.02 -11.81
CA GLY A 81 5.44 -9.25 -11.42
C GLY A 81 5.44 -8.64 -10.01
N ARG A 82 6.59 -8.38 -9.37
CA ARG A 82 6.57 -7.66 -8.08
C ARG A 82 6.54 -6.13 -8.27
N GLY A 83 5.35 -5.59 -8.44
CA GLY A 83 5.05 -4.16 -8.28
C GLY A 83 4.89 -3.37 -9.58
N ILE A 84 4.34 -2.16 -9.45
CA ILE A 84 4.07 -1.24 -10.57
C ILE A 84 5.37 -0.50 -10.91
N PRO A 85 5.86 -0.50 -12.16
CA PRO A 85 7.04 0.28 -12.55
C PRO A 85 6.83 1.79 -12.34
N ILE A 86 7.90 2.49 -11.94
CA ILE A 86 7.91 3.93 -11.67
C ILE A 86 8.75 4.64 -12.74
N ILE A 87 8.22 5.74 -13.27
CA ILE A 87 8.90 6.70 -14.13
C ILE A 87 9.04 8.01 -13.34
N ILE A 88 10.24 8.56 -13.28
CA ILE A 88 10.49 9.85 -12.63
C ILE A 88 10.54 10.95 -13.69
N VAL A 89 9.79 12.03 -13.49
CA VAL A 89 9.85 13.26 -14.29
C VAL A 89 10.40 14.43 -13.48
N PRO A 90 10.97 15.47 -14.09
CA PRO A 90 11.37 16.67 -13.35
C PRO A 90 10.18 17.34 -12.65
N PRO A 91 10.36 17.86 -11.41
CA PRO A 91 9.29 18.58 -10.70
C PRO A 91 9.07 20.01 -11.24
N GLY A 92 10.03 20.53 -12.00
CA GLY A 92 10.08 21.93 -12.40
C GLY A 92 9.31 22.30 -13.67
N PHE A 93 8.86 23.55 -13.71
CA PHE A 93 8.23 24.21 -14.85
C PHE A 93 9.19 24.57 -16.00
N SER A 94 10.49 24.34 -15.83
CA SER A 94 11.49 24.52 -16.88
C SER A 94 11.64 23.29 -17.78
N SER A 95 10.96 22.19 -17.46
CA SER A 95 11.03 20.94 -18.21
C SER A 95 9.96 20.85 -19.28
N LEU A 96 10.26 20.17 -20.40
CA LEU A 96 9.26 19.89 -21.43
C LEU A 96 8.23 18.86 -20.98
N ILE A 97 8.62 17.95 -20.09
CA ILE A 97 7.76 16.90 -19.56
C ILE A 97 7.77 16.91 -18.03
N ASN A 98 6.58 16.90 -17.44
CA ASN A 98 6.37 16.85 -15.99
C ASN A 98 5.02 16.19 -15.67
N MET A 99 4.59 16.27 -14.42
CA MET A 99 3.37 15.64 -13.94
C MET A 99 2.08 16.11 -14.63
N TYR A 100 2.06 17.27 -15.27
CA TYR A 100 0.88 17.76 -15.98
C TYR A 100 0.68 17.05 -17.32
N ASN A 101 1.74 16.92 -18.11
CA ASN A 101 1.65 16.44 -19.49
C ASN A 101 2.21 15.02 -19.73
N ALA A 102 2.86 14.40 -18.75
CA ALA A 102 3.46 13.07 -18.92
C ALA A 102 2.46 12.01 -19.37
N LYS A 103 1.20 12.08 -18.90
CA LYS A 103 0.16 11.13 -19.32
C LYS A 103 -0.19 11.25 -20.79
N GLY A 104 -0.52 12.46 -21.25
CA GLY A 104 -0.85 12.68 -22.66
C GLY A 104 0.29 12.27 -23.59
N PHE A 105 1.54 12.57 -23.21
CA PHE A 105 2.69 12.20 -24.02
C PHE A 105 2.99 10.69 -24.01
N LEU A 106 3.11 10.07 -22.84
CA LEU A 106 3.57 8.68 -22.72
C LEU A 106 2.47 7.66 -23.03
N GLN A 107 1.23 7.94 -22.65
CA GLN A 107 0.11 7.04 -22.87
C GLN A 107 -0.55 7.29 -24.23
N ASP A 108 -0.88 8.56 -24.49
CA ASP A 108 -1.73 8.92 -25.64
C ASP A 108 -0.90 9.36 -26.86
N SER A 109 0.44 9.42 -26.71
CA SER A 109 1.38 9.83 -27.76
C SER A 109 1.13 11.24 -28.29
N GLN A 110 0.62 12.13 -27.44
CA GLN A 110 0.30 13.52 -27.77
C GLN A 110 1.03 14.46 -26.83
N PHE A 111 1.94 15.26 -27.37
CA PHE A 111 2.60 16.28 -26.56
C PHE A 111 1.74 17.56 -26.53
N GLU A 112 1.44 18.01 -25.33
CA GLU A 112 1.04 19.38 -25.03
C GLU A 112 2.02 19.99 -24.03
N THR A 113 2.12 21.32 -24.02
CA THR A 113 2.95 22.00 -23.02
C THR A 113 2.33 21.84 -21.63
N TRP A 114 3.16 21.83 -20.60
CA TRP A 114 2.65 21.75 -19.23
C TRP A 114 1.76 22.95 -18.88
N GLN A 115 2.01 24.13 -19.48
CA GLN A 115 1.18 25.33 -19.29
C GLN A 115 -0.25 25.09 -19.79
N ALA A 116 -0.40 24.59 -21.02
CA ALA A 116 -1.70 24.31 -21.61
C ALA A 116 -2.44 23.21 -20.83
N SER A 117 -1.73 22.16 -20.44
CA SER A 117 -2.29 21.11 -19.60
C SER A 117 -2.76 21.63 -18.25
N LYS A 118 -1.97 22.50 -17.59
CA LYS A 118 -2.32 23.07 -16.29
C LYS A 118 -3.53 24.00 -16.41
N GLU A 119 -3.54 24.90 -17.40
CA GLU A 119 -4.67 25.81 -17.64
C GLU A 119 -5.97 25.04 -17.85
N ARG A 120 -5.93 23.96 -18.64
CA ARG A 120 -7.07 23.06 -18.85
C ARG A 120 -7.53 22.39 -17.55
N MET A 121 -6.61 21.93 -16.70
CA MET A 121 -6.93 21.32 -15.40
C MET A 121 -7.55 22.35 -14.45
N ASP A 122 -6.98 23.55 -14.37
CA ASP A 122 -7.50 24.64 -13.53
C ASP A 122 -8.92 25.04 -13.95
N ALA A 123 -9.17 25.15 -15.27
CA ALA A 123 -10.50 25.44 -15.81
C ALA A 123 -11.54 24.36 -15.48
N GLN A 124 -11.09 23.11 -15.28
CA GLN A 124 -11.93 21.99 -14.88
C GLN A 124 -12.04 21.85 -13.35
N GLY A 125 -11.36 22.69 -12.56
CA GLY A 125 -11.30 22.59 -11.10
C GLY A 125 -10.56 21.34 -10.61
N VAL A 126 -9.69 20.75 -11.44
CA VAL A 126 -8.95 19.52 -11.13
C VAL A 126 -7.57 19.87 -10.58
N GLY A 127 -7.27 19.40 -9.37
CA GLY A 127 -5.95 19.54 -8.76
C GLY A 127 -4.89 18.64 -9.40
N ARG A 128 -3.61 18.95 -9.15
CA ARG A 128 -2.50 18.12 -9.59
C ARG A 128 -2.33 16.89 -8.69
N ASP A 129 -2.22 15.72 -9.29
CA ASP A 129 -1.89 14.48 -8.57
C ASP A 129 -0.41 14.43 -8.14
N ASN A 130 -0.15 13.75 -7.02
CA ASN A 130 1.21 13.39 -6.59
C ASN A 130 1.75 12.16 -7.34
N ILE A 131 0.86 11.30 -7.84
CA ILE A 131 1.18 10.13 -8.64
C ILE A 131 0.25 10.12 -9.85
N VAL A 132 0.81 10.12 -11.05
CA VAL A 132 0.05 9.99 -12.29
C VAL A 132 0.09 8.52 -12.72
N ILE A 133 -1.08 7.95 -12.99
CA ILE A 133 -1.21 6.55 -13.41
C ILE A 133 -1.32 6.50 -14.95
N LEU A 134 -0.42 5.74 -15.57
CA LEU A 134 -0.46 5.41 -17.00
C LEU A 134 -0.95 3.99 -17.21
N GLN A 135 -1.67 3.76 -18.30
CA GLN A 135 -2.03 2.43 -18.80
C GLN A 135 -1.43 2.25 -20.20
N ARG A 136 -0.23 1.68 -20.25
CA ARG A 136 0.47 1.41 -21.51
C ARG A 136 -0.19 0.23 -22.23
N THR A 137 -0.68 0.47 -23.44
CA THR A 137 -1.16 -0.58 -24.36
C THR A 137 -0.20 -0.85 -25.53
N HIS A 138 0.77 0.04 -25.75
CA HIS A 138 1.71 -0.05 -26.87
C HIS A 138 2.59 -1.30 -26.78
N LEU A 139 2.49 -2.17 -27.81
CA LEU A 139 3.19 -3.45 -27.91
C LEU A 139 2.92 -4.39 -26.72
N ARG A 140 1.70 -4.38 -26.18
CA ARG A 140 1.28 -5.23 -25.06
C ARG A 140 -0.01 -5.95 -25.36
N GLU A 141 -0.06 -7.22 -24.97
CA GLU A 141 -1.28 -8.05 -25.03
C GLU A 141 -2.35 -7.60 -24.01
N SER A 142 -1.93 -6.95 -22.93
CA SER A 142 -2.80 -6.39 -21.90
C SER A 142 -2.20 -5.10 -21.36
N PRO A 143 -3.04 -4.12 -20.93
CA PRO A 143 -2.54 -2.85 -20.41
C PRO A 143 -1.58 -3.04 -19.23
N VAL A 144 -0.41 -2.42 -19.29
CA VAL A 144 0.57 -2.39 -18.21
C VAL A 144 0.48 -1.05 -17.49
N VAL A 145 0.32 -1.09 -16.17
CA VAL A 145 0.22 0.11 -15.35
C VAL A 145 1.61 0.64 -15.02
N TYR A 146 1.81 1.95 -15.12
CA TYR A 146 2.99 2.65 -14.64
C TYR A 146 2.58 3.78 -13.69
N HIS A 147 3.43 4.07 -12.71
CA HIS A 147 3.33 5.29 -11.91
C HIS A 147 4.34 6.31 -12.41
N VAL A 148 3.90 7.56 -12.53
CA VAL A 148 4.77 8.71 -12.77
C VAL A 148 4.81 9.55 -11.50
N VAL A 149 6.00 9.95 -11.09
CA VAL A 149 6.25 10.79 -9.92
C VAL A 149 7.32 11.84 -10.25
N ASP A 150 7.37 12.93 -9.50
CA ASP A 150 8.41 13.96 -9.63
C ASP A 150 9.24 14.20 -8.37
N ASN A 151 8.83 13.59 -7.26
CA ASN A 151 9.53 13.67 -5.98
C ASN A 151 10.21 12.34 -5.64
N ALA A 152 11.51 12.24 -5.93
CA ALA A 152 12.33 11.08 -5.60
C ALA A 152 12.35 10.75 -4.09
N ASN A 153 12.25 11.76 -3.21
CA ASN A 153 12.23 11.56 -1.75
C ASN A 153 10.97 10.83 -1.26
N ALA A 154 9.90 10.82 -2.04
CA ALA A 154 8.68 10.10 -1.71
C ALA A 154 8.78 8.60 -2.03
N ILE A 155 9.84 8.16 -2.73
CA ILE A 155 10.04 6.75 -3.10
C ILE A 155 10.73 6.03 -1.93
N SER A 156 10.08 4.99 -1.42
CA SER A 156 10.65 4.19 -0.34
C SER A 156 11.89 3.44 -0.81
N GLY A 157 12.85 3.16 0.10
CA GLY A 157 14.07 2.43 -0.21
C GLY A 157 13.86 1.11 -0.96
N LYS A 158 12.77 0.38 -0.63
CA LYS A 158 12.43 -0.89 -1.28
C LYS A 158 11.80 -0.72 -2.67
N ASP A 159 11.22 0.44 -2.93
CA ASP A 159 10.52 0.76 -4.17
C ASP A 159 11.45 1.28 -5.27
N TRP A 160 12.69 1.64 -4.95
CA TRP A 160 13.68 2.03 -5.95
C TRP A 160 13.97 0.93 -6.98
N ALA A 161 13.84 -0.34 -6.60
CA ALA A 161 13.91 -1.47 -7.53
C ALA A 161 12.78 -1.46 -8.59
N ARG A 162 11.75 -0.63 -8.41
CA ARG A 162 10.66 -0.43 -9.38
C ARG A 162 10.87 0.78 -10.27
N VAL A 163 11.87 1.62 -10.02
CA VAL A 163 12.18 2.79 -10.85
C VAL A 163 12.85 2.32 -12.13
N VAL A 164 12.17 2.51 -13.26
CA VAL A 164 12.60 1.98 -14.56
C VAL A 164 13.11 3.05 -15.50
N ALA A 165 12.65 4.29 -15.34
CA ALA A 165 13.04 5.40 -16.18
C ALA A 165 13.08 6.73 -15.43
N VAL A 166 13.91 7.65 -15.91
CA VAL A 166 13.98 9.03 -15.44
C VAL A 166 14.13 9.99 -16.62
N PHE A 167 13.32 11.05 -16.64
CA PHE A 167 13.53 12.20 -17.52
C PHE A 167 14.47 13.20 -16.84
N THR A 168 15.54 13.59 -17.52
CA THR A 168 16.52 14.54 -17.02
C THR A 168 16.55 15.83 -17.83
N GLN A 169 16.92 16.94 -17.18
CA GLN A 169 17.21 18.21 -17.84
C GLN A 169 18.71 18.43 -18.08
N GLY A 170 19.58 17.46 -17.73
CA GLY A 170 21.03 17.58 -17.93
C GLY A 170 21.78 18.17 -16.73
N ALA A 171 21.17 18.23 -15.55
CA ALA A 171 21.82 18.76 -14.35
C ALA A 171 22.03 17.63 -13.32
N SER A 172 23.29 17.37 -12.94
CA SER A 172 23.65 16.23 -12.08
C SER A 172 23.04 16.32 -10.69
N TRP A 173 22.80 17.53 -10.17
CA TRP A 173 22.15 17.73 -8.87
C TRP A 173 20.74 17.12 -8.81
N GLN A 174 20.08 16.90 -9.95
CA GLN A 174 18.78 16.22 -10.03
C GLN A 174 18.81 14.84 -9.37
N PHE A 175 19.96 14.16 -9.39
CA PHE A 175 20.11 12.79 -8.90
C PHE A 175 20.63 12.70 -7.46
N ARG A 176 20.79 13.82 -6.75
CA ARG A 176 21.36 13.83 -5.39
C ARG A 176 20.59 12.96 -4.40
N GLU A 177 19.27 12.88 -4.56
CA GLU A 177 18.38 12.11 -3.67
C GLU A 177 18.18 10.66 -4.14
N PHE A 178 18.89 10.23 -5.20
CA PHE A 178 18.80 8.87 -5.70
C PHE A 178 19.75 7.97 -4.88
N PRO A 179 19.43 6.67 -4.68
CA PRO A 179 20.25 5.76 -3.90
C PRO A 179 21.45 5.21 -4.70
N TYR A 180 22.05 6.04 -5.56
CA TYR A 180 23.14 5.70 -6.46
C TYR A 180 24.30 6.68 -6.26
N LYS A 181 25.53 6.20 -6.47
CA LYS A 181 26.73 6.97 -6.16
C LYS A 181 26.91 8.21 -7.06
N ASP A 182 26.65 8.05 -8.35
CA ASP A 182 26.86 9.08 -9.36
C ASP A 182 25.95 8.84 -10.58
N THR A 183 26.03 9.70 -11.60
CA THR A 183 25.19 9.58 -12.80
C THR A 183 25.44 8.29 -13.58
N VAL A 184 26.67 7.75 -13.54
CA VAL A 184 26.97 6.49 -14.23
C VAL A 184 26.23 5.34 -13.56
N ASP A 185 26.28 5.28 -12.22
CA ASP A 185 25.54 4.31 -11.42
C ASP A 185 24.01 4.45 -11.57
N VAL A 186 23.50 5.69 -11.63
CA VAL A 186 22.08 5.96 -11.92
C VAL A 186 21.67 5.32 -13.24
N PHE A 187 22.41 5.56 -14.33
CA PHE A 187 22.00 5.11 -15.66
C PHE A 187 22.29 3.63 -15.93
N GLN A 188 23.09 2.96 -15.09
CA GLN A 188 23.18 1.50 -15.07
C GLN A 188 21.88 0.85 -14.54
N HIS A 189 21.22 1.50 -13.59
CA HIS A 189 20.02 0.97 -12.92
C HIS A 189 18.70 1.51 -13.47
N VAL A 190 18.68 2.73 -13.99
CA VAL A 190 17.47 3.44 -14.44
C VAL A 190 17.67 3.97 -15.86
N ARG A 191 16.71 3.76 -16.77
CA ARG A 191 16.85 4.29 -18.13
C ARG A 191 16.70 5.81 -18.17
N GLY A 192 17.75 6.51 -18.61
CA GLY A 192 17.75 7.96 -18.78
C GLY A 192 17.11 8.42 -20.08
N PHE A 193 16.27 9.46 -20.00
CA PHE A 193 15.68 10.14 -21.15
C PHE A 193 15.84 11.66 -21.07
N HIS A 194 16.02 12.31 -22.22
CA HIS A 194 16.05 13.76 -22.33
C HIS A 194 15.13 14.20 -23.47
N LEU A 195 13.98 14.78 -23.13
CA LEU A 195 13.02 15.29 -24.12
C LEU A 195 13.43 16.68 -24.57
N ARG A 196 13.48 16.92 -25.89
CA ARG A 196 13.93 18.17 -26.46
C ARG A 196 13.18 18.54 -27.73
N PHE A 197 13.11 19.84 -28.04
CA PHE A 197 12.61 20.31 -29.33
C PHE A 197 13.65 20.13 -30.43
N GLU A 198 13.22 19.67 -31.61
CA GLU A 198 14.05 19.54 -32.82
C GLU A 198 14.71 20.87 -33.23
N GLU A 199 14.04 21.99 -32.92
CA GLU A 199 14.47 23.33 -33.25
C GLU A 199 15.56 23.88 -32.29
N GLU A 200 15.87 23.18 -31.20
CA GLU A 200 16.94 23.59 -30.29
C GLU A 200 18.33 23.24 -30.86
N PRO A 201 19.30 24.18 -30.83
CA PRO A 201 20.50 24.07 -31.65
C PRO A 201 21.49 23.00 -31.18
N LYS A 202 21.56 22.69 -29.87
CA LYS A 202 22.53 21.72 -29.32
C LYS A 202 21.98 21.01 -28.09
N VAL A 203 22.30 19.72 -27.99
CA VAL A 203 22.19 18.95 -26.75
C VAL A 203 23.24 19.47 -25.74
N PRO A 204 22.91 19.77 -24.48
CA PRO A 204 23.86 19.97 -23.40
C PRO A 204 24.96 18.91 -23.32
N GLU A 205 26.18 19.38 -23.08
CA GLU A 205 27.37 18.52 -22.98
C GLU A 205 27.21 17.46 -21.88
N SER A 206 26.60 17.84 -20.75
CA SER A 206 26.29 16.91 -19.67
C SER A 206 25.45 15.72 -20.15
N VAL A 207 24.40 15.97 -20.94
CA VAL A 207 23.54 14.91 -21.48
C VAL A 207 24.28 14.05 -22.49
N ARG A 208 25.18 14.63 -23.31
CA ARG A 208 26.02 13.86 -24.23
C ARG A 208 26.97 12.90 -23.52
N GLY A 209 27.46 13.28 -22.34
CA GLY A 209 28.35 12.46 -21.52
C GLY A 209 27.67 11.35 -20.73
N TRP A 210 26.34 11.26 -20.77
CA TRP A 210 25.56 10.28 -20.00
C TRP A 210 24.90 9.24 -20.92
N ASP A 211 24.61 8.04 -20.39
CA ASP A 211 23.77 7.05 -21.09
C ASP A 211 22.28 7.45 -21.01
N VAL A 212 21.95 8.48 -21.78
CA VAL A 212 20.62 9.08 -21.85
C VAL A 212 20.13 9.09 -23.28
N LYS A 213 18.93 8.56 -23.53
CA LYS A 213 18.26 8.63 -24.83
C LYS A 213 17.69 10.05 -25.01
N VAL A 214 18.14 10.76 -26.05
CA VAL A 214 17.49 12.01 -26.46
C VAL A 214 16.23 11.67 -27.27
N LEU A 215 15.11 12.25 -26.88
CA LEU A 215 13.83 12.15 -27.58
C LEU A 215 13.50 13.51 -28.18
N TRP A 216 13.14 13.51 -29.46
CA TRP A 216 12.91 14.73 -30.22
C TRP A 216 11.43 14.91 -30.51
N ILE A 217 10.91 16.08 -30.19
CA ILE A 217 9.57 16.53 -30.56
C ILE A 217 9.69 17.82 -31.37
N SER A 218 8.77 18.07 -32.29
CA SER A 218 8.73 19.38 -32.97
C SER A 218 7.90 20.36 -32.16
N ARG A 219 8.14 21.67 -32.30
CA ARG A 219 7.24 22.71 -31.78
C ARG A 219 5.94 22.80 -32.58
N ASN A 220 6.02 22.63 -33.90
CA ASN A 220 4.94 22.94 -34.82
C ASN A 220 4.27 21.69 -35.39
N ASN A 221 4.85 20.52 -35.15
CA ASN A 221 4.43 19.29 -35.80
C ASN A 221 4.14 18.18 -34.77
N ARG A 222 2.87 18.06 -34.40
CA ARG A 222 2.37 17.07 -33.43
C ARG A 222 2.31 15.64 -33.98
N HIS A 223 2.28 15.43 -35.30
CA HIS A 223 2.24 14.06 -35.85
C HIS A 223 3.54 13.27 -35.56
N LYS A 224 4.64 13.99 -35.29
CA LYS A 224 5.91 13.40 -34.88
C LYS A 224 5.95 12.93 -33.43
N ASP A 225 5.04 13.40 -32.57
CA ASP A 225 5.04 13.05 -31.13
C ASP A 225 4.91 11.54 -30.91
N ARG A 226 4.13 10.86 -31.76
CA ARG A 226 4.02 9.39 -31.77
C ARG A 226 5.35 8.69 -31.97
N THR A 227 6.22 9.25 -32.81
CA THR A 227 7.56 8.68 -33.04
C THR A 227 8.41 8.80 -31.78
N ALA A 228 8.37 9.96 -31.11
CA ALA A 228 9.11 10.17 -29.87
C ALA A 228 8.63 9.25 -28.73
N ALA A 229 7.31 9.11 -28.57
CA ALA A 229 6.72 8.21 -27.58
C ALA A 229 7.04 6.73 -27.86
N MET A 230 7.02 6.32 -29.13
CA MET A 230 7.43 4.97 -29.54
C MET A 230 8.92 4.71 -29.21
N GLN A 231 9.80 5.65 -29.55
CA GLN A 231 11.23 5.55 -29.23
C GLN A 231 11.50 5.48 -27.72
N PHE A 232 10.70 6.16 -26.90
CA PHE A 232 10.75 6.03 -25.44
C PHE A 232 10.46 4.58 -25.02
N TRP A 233 9.34 4.03 -25.46
CA TRP A 233 8.89 2.70 -25.07
C TRP A 233 9.82 1.59 -25.58
N GLU A 234 10.30 1.69 -26.81
CA GLU A 234 11.28 0.74 -27.36
C GLU A 234 12.59 0.75 -26.57
N ALA A 235 13.13 1.93 -26.27
CA ALA A 235 14.36 2.05 -25.50
C ALA A 235 14.18 1.55 -24.06
N LEU A 236 13.01 1.77 -23.46
CA LEU A 236 12.69 1.25 -22.14
C LEU A 236 12.60 -0.28 -22.14
N ASP A 237 11.94 -0.87 -23.13
CA ASP A 237 11.80 -2.32 -23.26
C ASP A 237 13.16 -3.00 -23.44
N GLN A 238 14.01 -2.45 -24.30
CA GLN A 238 15.38 -2.93 -24.52
C GLN A 238 16.21 -2.88 -23.23
N PHE A 239 16.10 -1.78 -22.47
CA PHE A 239 16.79 -1.62 -21.19
C PHE A 239 16.31 -2.65 -20.16
N LEU A 240 15.01 -2.80 -19.99
CA LEU A 240 14.42 -3.72 -19.01
C LEU A 240 14.67 -5.19 -19.35
N ALA A 241 14.72 -5.54 -20.64
CA ALA A 241 15.11 -6.86 -21.10
C ALA A 241 16.58 -7.15 -20.79
N SER A 242 17.47 -6.21 -21.11
CA SER A 242 18.92 -6.34 -20.90
C SER A 242 19.27 -6.46 -19.41
N ASN A 243 18.58 -5.70 -18.56
CA ASN A 243 18.76 -5.73 -17.10
C ASN A 243 17.96 -6.83 -16.40
N ARG A 244 17.35 -7.76 -17.15
CA ARG A 244 16.59 -8.90 -16.62
C ARG A 244 15.53 -8.48 -15.58
N SER A 245 14.82 -7.39 -15.86
CA SER A 245 13.82 -6.85 -14.95
C SER A 245 12.77 -7.92 -14.59
N THR A 246 12.44 -7.98 -13.29
CA THR A 246 11.42 -8.88 -12.77
C THR A 246 10.03 -8.25 -12.75
N LEU A 247 9.87 -6.99 -13.18
CA LEU A 247 8.59 -6.30 -13.22
C LEU A 247 7.74 -6.79 -14.41
N ALA A 248 6.43 -6.56 -14.32
CA ALA A 248 5.60 -6.55 -15.51
C ALA A 248 5.78 -5.18 -16.17
N TYR A 249 6.28 -5.14 -17.41
CA TYR A 249 6.53 -3.92 -18.17
C TYR A 249 6.09 -4.09 -19.61
#